data_AF-A0A9D9K500-F1
#
_entry.id   AF-A0A9D9K500-F1
#
_cell.length_a   1.000
_cell.length_b   1.000
_cell.length_c   1.000
_cell.angle_alpha   90.00
_cell.angle_beta   90.00
_cell.angle_gamma   90.00
#
_symmetry.space_group_name_H-M   'P 1'
#
loop_
_entity.id
_entity.type
_entity.pdbx_description
1 polymer ?
#
loop_
_entity_poly.entity_id
_entity_poly.type
_entity_poly.pdbx_seq_one_letter_code
_entity_poly.pdbx_strand_id
1 'polypeptide(L)'
;TRSAAQSGGPLARLLLPIAEQGRELVEEAYILADKGQIIERYLASVDRRKLEQEVAAIDRQIQSTRDPYTRSQLEETRQARMEKIQNVRDLDTYIGRISAQLQNISASLDNVLAETVRLRTADAASADSTTSQVARRLADLKSDMDAFQAVLDTALARSGAM
;
A
#
# COMPACT_ATOMS: atom_id res chain seq x y z
N THR A 1 44.11 -24.19 -15.77
CA THR A 1 42.67 -23.99 -15.52
C THR A 1 42.48 -22.86 -14.52
N ARG A 2 42.52 -21.59 -14.98
CA ARG A 2 42.49 -20.40 -14.10
C ARG A 2 41.63 -19.27 -14.67
N SER A 3 40.55 -19.61 -15.39
CA SER A 3 39.66 -18.62 -16.04
C SER A 3 38.25 -18.54 -15.45
N ALA A 4 37.86 -19.45 -14.55
CA ALA A 4 36.53 -19.40 -13.92
C ALA A 4 36.44 -18.49 -12.68
N ALA A 5 37.58 -18.06 -12.12
CA ALA A 5 37.63 -17.21 -10.93
C ALA A 5 37.58 -15.70 -11.22
N GLN A 6 37.74 -15.28 -12.49
CA GLN A 6 37.69 -13.86 -12.90
C GLN A 6 36.34 -13.44 -13.48
N SER A 7 35.48 -14.38 -13.86
CA SER A 7 34.17 -14.14 -14.47
C SER A 7 33.07 -13.74 -13.46
N GLY A 8 33.30 -13.89 -12.15
CA GLY A 8 32.33 -13.49 -11.12
C GLY A 8 32.35 -12.00 -10.76
N GLY A 9 33.39 -11.26 -11.11
CA GLY A 9 33.59 -9.87 -10.65
C GLY A 9 32.69 -8.81 -11.31
N PRO A 10 32.54 -8.79 -12.64
CA PRO A 10 31.73 -7.76 -13.33
C PRO A 10 30.23 -7.98 -13.14
N LEU A 11 29.75 -9.22 -13.29
CA LEU A 11 28.32 -9.54 -13.16
C LEU A 11 27.83 -9.37 -11.70
N ALA A 12 28.64 -9.76 -10.70
CA ALA A 12 28.26 -9.55 -9.30
C ALA A 12 28.13 -8.06 -8.96
N ARG A 13 28.97 -7.18 -9.54
CA ARG A 13 28.85 -5.73 -9.39
C ARG A 13 27.60 -5.17 -10.04
N LEU A 14 27.18 -5.73 -11.18
CA LEU A 14 25.95 -5.33 -11.88
C LEU A 14 24.69 -5.79 -11.12
N LEU A 15 24.72 -6.95 -10.47
CA LEU A 15 23.57 -7.50 -9.74
C LEU A 15 23.40 -6.93 -8.32
N LEU A 16 24.44 -6.33 -7.74
CA LEU A 16 24.40 -5.79 -6.38
C LEU A 16 23.27 -4.76 -6.17
N PRO A 17 23.09 -3.74 -7.05
CA PRO A 17 22.03 -2.76 -6.90
C PRO A 17 20.63 -3.38 -7.00
N ILE A 18 20.47 -4.38 -7.87
CA ILE A 18 19.19 -5.11 -8.02
C ILE A 18 18.85 -5.86 -6.74
N ALA A 19 19.83 -6.49 -6.11
CA ALA A 19 19.63 -7.21 -4.85
C ALA A 19 19.31 -6.26 -3.68
N GLU A 20 19.95 -5.09 -3.64
CA GLU A 20 19.66 -4.04 -2.64
C GLU A 20 18.24 -3.49 -2.82
N GLN A 21 17.87 -3.07 -4.03
CA GLN A 21 16.53 -2.57 -4.35
C GLN A 21 15.43 -3.62 -4.10
N GLY A 22 15.72 -4.89 -4.42
CA GLY A 22 14.79 -5.99 -4.13
C GLY A 22 14.56 -6.17 -2.63
N ARG A 23 15.60 -5.99 -1.79
CA ARG A 23 15.46 -6.03 -0.33
C ARG A 23 14.65 -4.86 0.18
N GLU A 24 14.91 -3.65 -0.29
CA GLU A 24 14.13 -2.46 0.06
C GLU A 24 12.64 -2.65 -0.24
N LEU A 25 12.30 -3.16 -1.43
CA LEU A 25 10.89 -3.43 -1.78
C LEU A 25 10.22 -4.46 -0.86
N VAL A 26 10.97 -5.46 -0.37
CA VAL A 26 10.44 -6.42 0.60
C VAL A 26 10.20 -5.74 1.95
N GLU A 27 11.09 -4.86 2.40
CA GLU A 27 10.89 -4.07 3.62
C GLU A 27 9.64 -3.18 3.49
N GLU A 28 9.47 -2.49 2.36
CA GLU A 28 8.28 -1.69 2.08
C GLU A 28 7.00 -2.55 2.04
N ALA A 29 7.08 -3.77 1.51
CA ALA A 29 5.95 -4.70 1.49
C ALA A 29 5.52 -5.11 2.91
N TYR A 30 6.48 -5.32 3.82
CA TYR A 30 6.18 -5.58 5.23
C TYR A 30 5.50 -4.39 5.91
N ILE A 31 6.00 -3.18 5.67
CA ILE A 31 5.38 -1.96 6.21
C ILE A 31 3.94 -1.83 5.72
N LEU A 32 3.70 -2.10 4.44
CA LEU A 32 2.36 -2.01 3.87
C LEU A 32 1.41 -3.08 4.44
N ALA A 33 1.91 -4.29 4.66
CA ALA A 33 1.15 -5.37 5.29
C ALA A 33 0.78 -5.03 6.75
N ASP A 34 1.71 -4.45 7.52
CA ASP A 34 1.44 -4.02 8.91
C ASP A 34 0.34 -2.95 8.97
N LYS A 35 0.42 -1.93 8.09
CA LYS A 35 -0.64 -0.93 7.94
C LYS A 35 -1.98 -1.59 7.56
N GLY A 36 -1.96 -2.58 6.66
CA GLY A 36 -3.14 -3.38 6.33
C GLY A 36 -3.76 -4.06 7.55
N GLN A 37 -2.94 -4.70 8.39
CA GLN A 37 -3.41 -5.35 9.61
C GLN A 37 -3.98 -4.36 10.64
N ILE A 38 -3.42 -3.15 10.74
CA ILE A 38 -4.00 -2.08 11.57
C ILE A 38 -5.41 -1.73 11.07
N ILE A 39 -5.56 -1.53 9.76
CA ILE A 39 -6.86 -1.22 9.14
C ILE A 39 -7.87 -2.34 9.36
N GLU A 40 -7.49 -3.60 9.13
CA GLU A 40 -8.37 -4.75 9.34
C GLU A 40 -8.86 -4.85 10.79
N ARG A 41 -7.96 -4.66 11.77
CA ARG A 41 -8.32 -4.64 13.20
C ARG A 41 -9.31 -3.52 13.51
N TYR A 42 -9.05 -2.33 12.99
CA TYR A 42 -9.95 -1.20 13.17
C TYR A 42 -11.32 -1.48 12.53
N LEU A 43 -11.37 -1.95 11.28
CA LEU A 43 -12.61 -2.28 10.58
C LEU A 43 -13.42 -3.37 11.31
N ALA A 44 -12.75 -4.39 11.84
CA ALA A 44 -13.37 -5.45 12.63
C ALA A 44 -13.99 -4.92 13.95
N SER A 45 -13.45 -3.82 14.50
CA SER A 45 -14.00 -3.19 15.71
C SER A 45 -15.24 -2.31 15.44
N VAL A 46 -15.48 -1.92 14.18
CA VAL A 46 -16.55 -0.98 13.82
C VAL A 46 -17.81 -1.72 13.38
N ASP A 47 -18.91 -1.51 14.12
CA ASP A 47 -20.24 -1.95 13.68
C ASP A 47 -20.84 -0.92 12.70
N ARG A 48 -20.58 -1.14 11.41
CA ARG A 48 -21.10 -0.28 10.33
C ARG A 48 -22.64 -0.24 10.30
N ARG A 49 -23.32 -1.35 10.59
CA ARG A 49 -24.79 -1.40 10.57
C ARG A 49 -25.36 -0.54 11.69
N LYS A 50 -24.75 -0.59 12.88
CA LYS A 50 -25.12 0.28 13.99
C LYS A 50 -24.91 1.76 13.65
N LEU A 51 -23.79 2.13 13.02
CA LEU A 51 -23.57 3.52 12.57
C LEU A 51 -24.65 3.99 11.58
N GLU A 52 -25.01 3.17 10.60
CA GLU A 52 -26.05 3.48 9.63
C GLU A 52 -27.44 3.61 10.31
N GLN A 53 -27.74 2.76 11.30
CA GLN A 53 -28.96 2.87 12.10
C GLN A 53 -29.00 4.13 12.97
N GLU A 54 -27.88 4.52 13.58
CA GLU A 54 -27.75 5.76 14.35
C GLU A 54 -28.04 6.99 13.48
N VAL A 55 -27.48 7.05 12.27
CA VAL A 55 -27.76 8.13 11.30
C VAL A 55 -29.25 8.19 10.97
N ALA A 56 -29.88 7.05 10.66
CA ALA A 56 -31.31 6.99 10.35
C ALA A 56 -32.20 7.37 11.56
N ALA A 57 -31.74 7.14 12.79
CA ALA A 57 -32.42 7.61 14.00
C ALA A 57 -32.30 9.13 14.16
N ILE A 58 -31.11 9.70 13.96
CA ILE A 58 -30.87 11.15 14.01
C ILE A 58 -31.69 11.86 12.92
N ASP A 59 -31.77 11.30 11.72
CA ASP A 59 -32.59 11.85 10.62
C ASP A 59 -34.07 12.00 11.02
N ARG A 60 -34.63 11.00 11.69
CA ARG A 60 -36.00 11.06 12.20
C ARG A 60 -36.15 12.12 13.30
N GLN A 61 -35.15 12.26 14.17
CA GLN A 61 -35.15 13.29 15.21
C GLN A 61 -35.13 14.69 14.58
N ILE A 62 -34.23 14.95 13.62
CA ILE A 62 -34.13 16.22 12.89
C ILE A 62 -35.47 16.61 12.25
N GLN A 63 -36.18 15.66 11.64
CA GLN A 63 -37.50 15.90 11.04
C GLN A 63 -38.57 16.30 12.05
N SER A 64 -38.49 15.78 13.27
CA SER A 64 -39.45 16.06 14.35
C SER A 64 -39.09 17.27 15.22
N THR A 65 -37.83 17.74 15.17
CA THR A 65 -37.32 18.84 15.99
C THR A 65 -37.65 20.20 15.37
N ARG A 66 -38.34 21.04 16.14
CA ARG A 66 -38.70 22.41 15.74
C ARG A 66 -37.70 23.46 16.23
N ASP A 67 -37.01 23.19 17.33
CA ASP A 67 -36.02 24.10 17.91
C ASP A 67 -34.77 24.18 17.01
N PRO A 68 -34.39 25.37 16.48
CA PRO A 68 -33.29 25.50 15.54
C PRO A 68 -31.93 25.10 16.14
N TYR A 69 -31.69 25.41 17.42
CA TYR A 69 -30.42 25.11 18.07
C TYR A 69 -30.23 23.59 18.22
N THR A 70 -31.23 22.90 18.75
CA THR A 70 -31.24 21.43 18.89
C THR A 70 -31.10 20.76 17.52
N ARG A 71 -31.76 21.31 16.49
CA ARG A 71 -31.64 20.82 15.12
C ARG A 71 -30.20 20.92 14.60
N SER A 72 -29.54 22.06 14.79
CA SER A 72 -28.13 22.24 14.39
C SER A 72 -27.21 21.22 15.07
N GLN A 73 -27.40 20.98 16.37
CA GLN A 73 -26.60 20.00 17.11
C GLN A 73 -26.81 18.55 16.61
N LEU A 74 -28.04 18.20 16.23
CA LEU A 74 -28.34 16.91 15.60
C LEU A 74 -27.70 16.81 14.20
N GLU A 75 -27.74 17.88 13.41
CA GLU A 75 -27.11 17.94 12.08
C GLU A 75 -25.59 17.78 12.17
N GLU A 76 -24.92 18.42 13.14
CA GLU A 76 -23.49 18.23 13.44
C GLU A 76 -23.17 16.78 13.82
N THR A 77 -23.96 16.19 14.70
CA THR A 77 -23.80 14.79 15.13
C THR A 77 -23.96 13.82 13.96
N ARG A 78 -24.98 14.07 13.12
CA ARG A 78 -25.22 13.30 11.89
C ARG A 78 -24.02 13.38 10.96
N GLN A 79 -23.49 14.58 10.74
CA GLN A 79 -22.34 14.81 9.86
C GLN A 79 -21.12 14.03 10.35
N ALA A 80 -20.80 14.09 11.65
CA ALA A 80 -19.70 13.33 12.23
C ALA A 80 -19.87 11.79 12.07
N ARG A 81 -21.10 11.28 12.16
CA ARG A 81 -21.40 9.85 11.91
C ARG A 81 -21.25 9.47 10.44
N MET A 82 -21.70 10.33 9.53
CA MET A 82 -21.52 10.14 8.09
C MET A 82 -20.05 10.14 7.69
N GLU A 83 -19.25 11.03 8.26
CA GLU A 83 -17.79 11.05 8.08
C GLU A 83 -17.14 9.75 8.56
N LYS A 84 -17.56 9.22 9.72
CA LYS A 84 -17.08 7.91 10.19
C LYS A 84 -17.42 6.79 9.23
N ILE A 85 -18.63 6.76 8.67
CA ILE A 85 -19.04 5.78 7.66
C ILE A 85 -18.19 5.90 6.40
N GLN A 86 -17.93 7.13 5.94
CA GLN A 86 -17.09 7.35 4.77
C GLN A 86 -15.65 6.87 5.01
N ASN A 87 -15.06 7.22 6.16
CA ASN A 87 -13.73 6.76 6.54
C ASN A 87 -13.62 5.22 6.54
N VAL A 88 -14.64 4.52 7.05
CA VAL A 88 -14.69 3.04 7.03
C VAL A 88 -14.69 2.50 5.59
N ARG A 89 -15.44 3.12 4.67
CA ARG A 89 -15.47 2.70 3.25
C ARG A 89 -14.15 2.98 2.53
N ASP A 90 -13.52 4.11 2.83
CA ASP A 90 -12.23 4.46 2.25
C ASP A 90 -11.15 3.48 2.70
N LEU A 91 -11.14 3.13 3.99
CA LEU A 91 -10.23 2.13 4.55
C LEU A 91 -10.42 0.74 3.94
N ASP A 92 -11.66 0.30 3.71
CA ASP A 92 -11.95 -0.95 2.99
C ASP A 92 -11.37 -0.93 1.56
N THR A 93 -11.47 0.22 0.89
CA THR A 93 -10.84 0.42 -0.42
C THR A 93 -9.31 0.35 -0.35
N TYR A 94 -8.72 0.89 0.72
CA TYR A 94 -7.27 0.83 0.92
C TYR A 94 -6.76 -0.60 1.15
N ILE A 95 -7.52 -1.48 1.82
CA ILE A 95 -7.16 -2.90 1.93
C ILE A 95 -7.03 -3.54 0.55
N GLY A 96 -8.01 -3.34 -0.33
CA GLY A 96 -7.95 -3.86 -1.70
C GLY A 96 -6.73 -3.34 -2.48
N ARG A 97 -6.39 -2.06 -2.30
CA ARG A 97 -5.20 -1.45 -2.91
C ARG A 97 -3.90 -2.02 -2.33
N ILE A 98 -3.81 -2.22 -1.02
CA ILE A 98 -2.67 -2.85 -0.35
C ILE A 98 -2.44 -4.24 -0.94
N SER A 99 -3.49 -5.07 -1.02
CA SER A 99 -3.37 -6.41 -1.62
C SER A 99 -2.88 -6.37 -3.07
N ALA A 100 -3.39 -5.45 -3.88
CA ALA A 100 -2.94 -5.30 -5.27
C ALA A 100 -1.48 -4.86 -5.37
N GLN A 101 -1.02 -3.94 -4.51
CA GLN A 101 0.38 -3.50 -4.48
C GLN A 101 1.32 -4.65 -4.05
N LEU A 102 0.95 -5.42 -3.03
CA LEU A 102 1.73 -6.59 -2.61
C LEU A 102 1.84 -7.65 -3.71
N GLN A 103 0.75 -7.89 -4.46
CA GLN A 103 0.77 -8.79 -5.61
C GLN A 103 1.67 -8.27 -6.74
N ASN A 104 1.64 -6.96 -7.01
CA ASN A 104 2.51 -6.34 -8.02
C ASN A 104 3.99 -6.46 -7.64
N ILE A 105 4.33 -6.27 -6.35
CA ILE A 105 5.70 -6.46 -5.85
C ILE A 105 6.14 -7.91 -6.02
N SER A 106 5.32 -8.87 -5.61
CA SER A 106 5.63 -10.29 -5.79
C SER A 106 5.91 -10.62 -7.26
N ALA A 107 5.05 -10.21 -8.18
CA ALA A 107 5.22 -10.44 -9.61
C ALA A 107 6.46 -9.74 -10.17
N SER A 108 6.77 -8.54 -9.69
CA SER A 108 7.97 -7.80 -10.09
C SER A 108 9.24 -8.50 -9.63
N LEU A 109 9.29 -8.97 -8.39
CA LEU A 109 10.43 -9.72 -7.84
C LEU A 109 10.63 -11.07 -8.55
N ASP A 110 9.55 -11.78 -8.89
CA ASP A 110 9.61 -13.02 -9.69
C ASP A 110 10.22 -12.76 -11.08
N ASN A 111 9.82 -11.67 -11.73
CA ASN A 111 10.40 -11.26 -13.01
C ASN A 111 11.89 -10.90 -12.89
N VAL A 112 12.28 -10.20 -11.82
CA VAL A 112 13.69 -9.87 -11.54
C VAL A 112 14.52 -11.12 -11.31
N LEU A 113 13.99 -12.11 -10.60
CA LEU A 113 14.67 -13.39 -10.39
C LEU A 113 14.89 -14.11 -11.73
N ALA A 114 13.84 -14.20 -12.57
CA ALA A 114 13.94 -14.81 -13.89
C ALA A 114 14.99 -14.11 -14.77
N GLU A 115 15.02 -12.77 -14.75
CA GLU A 115 16.00 -11.99 -15.52
C GLU A 115 17.42 -12.15 -14.98
N THR A 116 17.60 -12.24 -13.67
CA THR A 116 18.89 -12.52 -13.03
C THR A 116 19.42 -13.91 -13.44
N VAL A 117 18.55 -14.92 -13.56
CA VAL A 117 18.94 -16.24 -14.06
C VAL A 117 19.39 -16.17 -15.53
N ARG A 118 18.66 -15.43 -16.39
CA ARG A 118 19.05 -15.21 -17.79
C ARG A 118 20.41 -14.51 -17.90
N LEU A 119 20.64 -13.47 -17.10
CA LEU A 119 21.89 -12.73 -17.06
C LEU A 119 23.10 -13.61 -16.71
N ARG A 120 22.93 -14.61 -15.83
CA ARG A 120 23.99 -15.59 -15.52
C ARG A 120 24.36 -16.48 -16.71
N THR A 121 23.46 -16.62 -17.67
CA THR A 121 23.64 -17.47 -18.87
C THR A 121 24.02 -16.67 -20.12
N ALA A 122 23.91 -15.34 -20.09
CA ALA A 122 24.11 -14.46 -21.24
C ALA A 122 25.53 -13.86 -21.29
N ASP A 123 25.96 -13.45 -22.49
CA ASP A 123 27.23 -12.76 -22.69
C ASP A 123 27.22 -11.35 -22.06
N ALA A 124 28.38 -10.91 -21.57
CA ALA A 124 28.54 -9.70 -20.76
C ALA A 124 28.06 -8.41 -21.44
N ALA A 125 28.03 -8.34 -22.77
CA ALA A 125 27.58 -7.16 -23.53
C ALA A 125 26.06 -6.90 -23.42
N SER A 126 25.24 -7.95 -23.30
CA SER A 126 23.79 -7.84 -23.09
C SER A 126 23.39 -7.65 -21.63
N ALA A 127 24.32 -7.83 -20.70
CA ALA A 127 24.03 -7.82 -19.28
C ALA A 127 23.77 -6.41 -18.72
N ASP A 128 24.46 -5.40 -19.24
CA ASP A 128 24.42 -4.03 -18.71
C ASP A 128 23.08 -3.32 -18.98
N SER A 129 22.57 -3.43 -20.22
CA SER A 129 21.28 -2.81 -20.62
C SER A 129 20.09 -3.45 -19.89
N THR A 130 20.11 -4.77 -19.77
CA THR A 130 19.11 -5.58 -19.06
C THR A 130 19.10 -5.24 -17.56
N THR A 131 20.27 -5.21 -16.93
CA THR A 131 20.42 -4.82 -15.52
C THR A 131 19.88 -3.41 -15.28
N SER A 132 20.24 -2.46 -16.15
CA SER A 132 19.76 -1.08 -16.06
C SER A 132 18.24 -0.94 -16.24
N GLN A 133 17.60 -1.83 -17.01
CA GLN A 133 16.15 -1.84 -17.15
C GLN A 133 15.46 -2.40 -15.90
N VAL A 134 16.01 -3.47 -15.32
CA VAL A 134 15.51 -4.05 -14.07
C VAL A 134 15.61 -3.04 -12.93
N ALA A 135 16.77 -2.41 -12.79
CA ALA A 135 17.01 -1.42 -11.73
C ALA A 135 16.04 -0.22 -11.80
N ARG A 136 15.73 0.26 -13.01
CA ARG A 136 14.73 1.32 -13.22
C ARG A 136 13.34 0.87 -12.81
N ARG A 137 12.91 -0.33 -13.20
CA ARG A 137 11.59 -0.87 -12.82
C ARG A 137 11.43 -0.99 -11.31
N LEU A 138 12.47 -1.46 -10.61
CA LEU A 138 12.45 -1.56 -9.15
C LEU A 138 12.40 -0.17 -8.49
N ALA A 139 13.13 0.81 -9.03
CA ALA A 139 13.09 2.18 -8.54
C ALA A 139 11.71 2.84 -8.75
N ASP A 140 11.10 2.65 -9.93
CA ASP A 140 9.75 3.15 -10.23
C ASP A 140 8.72 2.53 -9.28
N LEU A 141 8.80 1.21 -9.09
CA LEU A 141 7.92 0.49 -8.15
C LEU A 141 8.08 1.01 -6.71
N LYS A 142 9.31 1.25 -6.27
CA LYS A 142 9.55 1.83 -4.94
C LYS A 142 8.94 3.23 -4.83
N SER A 143 9.12 4.09 -5.83
CA SER A 143 8.53 5.43 -5.82
C SER A 143 7.01 5.39 -5.74
N ASP A 144 6.36 4.46 -6.46
CA ASP A 144 4.91 4.28 -6.40
C ASP A 144 4.45 3.81 -5.01
N MET A 145 5.23 2.93 -4.37
CA MET A 145 4.97 2.48 -3.01
C MET A 145 5.10 3.61 -1.99
N ASP A 146 6.17 4.40 -2.04
CA ASP A 146 6.40 5.52 -1.13
C ASP A 146 5.25 6.53 -1.24
N ALA A 147 4.80 6.83 -2.47
CA ALA A 147 3.65 7.69 -2.71
C ALA A 147 2.35 7.10 -2.14
N PHE A 148 2.12 5.80 -2.34
CA PHE A 148 0.94 5.14 -1.80
C PHE A 148 0.93 5.14 -0.27
N GLN A 149 2.07 4.87 0.37
CA GLN A 149 2.20 4.90 1.82
C GLN A 149 1.92 6.27 2.41
N ALA A 150 2.39 7.36 1.78
CA ALA A 150 2.09 8.72 2.24
C ALA A 150 0.58 9.04 2.20
N VAL A 151 -0.12 8.57 1.16
CA VAL A 151 -1.59 8.69 1.06
C VAL A 151 -2.26 7.87 2.14
N LEU A 152 -1.78 6.65 2.38
CA LEU A 152 -2.32 5.74 3.39
C LEU A 152 -2.16 6.31 4.81
N ASP A 153 -1.01 6.88 5.13
CA ASP A 153 -0.74 7.52 6.42
C ASP A 153 -1.67 8.69 6.69
N THR A 154 -1.92 9.50 5.66
CA THR A 154 -2.89 10.59 5.74
C THR A 154 -4.30 10.07 6.01
N ALA A 155 -4.70 8.95 5.38
CA ALA A 155 -6.00 8.34 5.59
C ALA A 155 -6.14 7.73 6.99
N LEU A 156 -5.12 7.02 7.47
CA LEU A 156 -5.06 6.44 8.82
C LEU A 156 -5.20 7.52 9.90
N ALA A 157 -4.42 8.61 9.78
CA ALA A 157 -4.49 9.74 10.70
C ALA A 157 -5.90 10.37 10.76
N ARG A 158 -6.57 10.54 9.60
CA ARG A 158 -7.91 11.12 9.53
C ARG A 158 -9.01 10.20 10.06
N SER A 159 -8.85 8.89 9.87
CA SER A 159 -9.85 7.89 10.29
C SER A 159 -9.83 7.60 11.80
N GLY A 160 -8.73 7.96 12.47
CA GLY A 160 -8.47 7.61 13.87
C GLY A 160 -8.10 6.15 14.08
N ALA A 161 -7.58 5.48 13.03
CA ALA A 161 -7.14 4.09 13.06
C ALA A 161 -5.65 3.93 13.45
N MET A 162 -5.03 4.98 14.01
CA MET A 162 -3.64 4.99 14.51
C MET A 162 -3.50 4.25 15.84
#